data_AF-A0A200QPG2-F1
#
_entry.id   AF-A0A200QPG2-F1
#
_cell.length_a   1.000
_cell.length_b   1.000
_cell.length_c   1.000
_cell.angle_alpha   90.00
_cell.angle_beta   90.00
_cell.angle_gamma   90.00
#
_symmetry.space_group_name_H-M   'P 1'
#
loop_
_entity.id
_entity.type
_entity.pdbx_description
1 polymer ?
#
loop_
_entity_poly.entity_id
_entity_poly.type
_entity_poly.pdbx_seq_one_letter_code
_entity_poly.pdbx_strand_id
1 'polypeptide(L)'
;MLKRLFGGYGQITFNFANLFGGADPSQQLYFQKSSSTQAFICCDAPKDAKLIIVAFRGTEPFNAQDWSTDVDLSWFSMGKMGRVHLGFMKALGLQDDKDYVKGWPKNYTGDKKLAYYTIREKLRTLLDQNKGARIIVTGHSLGGALAALFPSLLILHQEDTILNSLFGVYTFGQPRVGDKDFGSIMKANLNVTFKRYHRVVYRFDLVPRVPFDDPISQFVHYGGCLYFSSWYKGEVMKKEPNQNYFNPLYLIPKYFNAWLDLFRGIFAGIKLGKDFQESLVSILFRMVGLFVPGLASHSPRDTVNSARLAKITITQDYEEELEFV
;
A
#
# COMPACT_ATOMS: atom_id res chain seq x y z
N MET A 1 14.40 10.29 9.69
CA MET A 1 12.95 10.59 9.59
C MET A 1 12.04 9.38 9.84
N LEU A 2 12.33 8.14 9.40
CA LEU A 2 11.58 6.95 9.86
C LEU A 2 11.62 6.79 11.39
N LYS A 3 12.78 6.96 12.04
CA LYS A 3 12.87 7.09 13.51
C LYS A 3 12.10 8.28 14.13
N ARG A 4 11.69 9.28 13.34
CA ARG A 4 10.91 10.46 13.79
C ARG A 4 9.41 10.22 13.60
N LEU A 5 9.01 9.58 12.49
CA LEU A 5 7.71 8.95 12.29
C LEU A 5 7.43 7.85 13.34
N PHE A 6 8.46 7.14 13.81
CA PHE A 6 8.35 6.04 14.79
C PHE A 6 8.97 6.33 16.17
N GLY A 7 9.43 7.55 16.46
CA GLY A 7 10.20 7.81 17.69
C GLY A 7 10.42 9.26 18.09
N GLY A 8 9.78 10.24 17.44
CA GLY A 8 9.87 11.66 17.79
C GLY A 8 8.69 12.21 18.60
N TYR A 9 7.60 11.47 18.71
CA TYR A 9 6.48 11.73 19.62
C TYR A 9 6.49 10.61 20.63
N GLY A 10 6.53 10.94 21.93
CA GLY A 10 6.74 9.99 23.03
C GLY A 10 6.14 8.62 22.76
N GLN A 11 7.00 7.61 22.56
CA GLN A 11 6.63 6.20 22.45
C GLN A 11 5.32 5.89 21.69
N ILE A 12 5.04 6.54 20.55
CA ILE A 12 4.01 6.01 19.65
C ILE A 12 4.63 4.83 18.89
N THR A 13 4.61 3.68 19.56
CA THR A 13 4.82 2.38 18.94
C THR A 13 3.72 2.24 17.88
N PHE A 14 4.05 2.29 16.59
CA PHE A 14 3.12 1.92 15.51
C PHE A 14 2.92 0.40 15.57
N ASN A 15 2.14 0.01 16.57
CA ASN A 15 1.59 -1.31 16.69
C ASN A 15 0.37 -1.31 15.77
N PHE A 16 0.50 -1.89 14.57
CA PHE A 16 -0.63 -1.99 13.63
C PHE A 16 -1.85 -2.67 14.30
N ALA A 17 -1.64 -3.50 15.33
CA ALA A 17 -2.72 -4.04 16.17
C ALA A 17 -3.47 -2.96 16.99
N ASN A 18 -2.77 -1.93 17.51
CA ASN A 18 -3.39 -0.82 18.23
C ASN A 18 -3.99 0.24 17.29
N LEU A 19 -3.55 0.30 16.03
CA LEU A 19 -4.16 1.19 15.02
C LEU A 19 -5.62 0.82 14.72
N PHE A 20 -5.97 -0.46 14.89
CA PHE A 20 -7.33 -0.96 14.76
C PHE A 20 -8.03 -1.22 16.10
N GLY A 21 -7.26 -1.37 17.19
CA GLY A 21 -7.79 -1.62 18.55
C GLY A 21 -8.24 -0.38 19.32
N GLY A 22 -7.84 0.83 18.90
CA GLY A 22 -8.18 2.10 19.56
C GLY A 22 -8.94 3.11 18.70
N ALA A 23 -9.29 2.76 17.46
CA ALA A 23 -10.12 3.62 16.62
C ALA A 23 -11.52 3.67 17.22
N ASP A 24 -12.00 4.87 17.56
CA ASP A 24 -13.40 5.09 17.90
C ASP A 24 -14.26 4.41 16.81
N PRO A 25 -15.15 3.47 17.18
CA PRO A 25 -16.05 2.81 16.23
C PRO A 25 -16.81 3.79 15.32
N SER A 26 -17.02 5.03 15.76
CA SER A 26 -17.65 6.10 14.97
C SER A 26 -16.83 6.60 13.76
N GLN A 27 -15.53 6.28 13.71
CA GLN A 27 -14.61 6.69 12.64
C GLN A 27 -14.34 5.57 11.61
N GLN A 28 -14.91 4.38 11.81
CA GLN A 28 -14.79 3.27 10.86
C GLN A 28 -15.82 3.41 9.74
N LEU A 29 -15.35 3.49 8.49
CA LEU A 29 -16.23 3.56 7.32
C LEU A 29 -16.34 2.19 6.64
N TYR A 30 -17.50 1.57 6.79
CA TYR A 30 -17.81 0.32 6.10
C TYR A 30 -18.53 0.61 4.77
N PHE A 31 -17.99 0.10 3.66
CA PHE A 31 -18.67 0.14 2.36
C PHE A 31 -19.14 -1.27 2.00
N GLN A 32 -20.43 -1.42 1.75
CA GLN A 32 -21.01 -2.65 1.25
C GLN A 32 -22.06 -2.32 0.18
N LYS A 33 -21.83 -2.71 -1.08
CA LYS A 33 -22.42 -3.92 -1.70
C LYS A 33 -22.02 -4.03 -3.19
N SER A 34 -21.62 -5.25 -3.57
CA SER A 34 -21.15 -5.81 -4.86
C SER A 34 -19.63 -5.87 -5.12
N SER A 35 -18.82 -5.17 -4.34
CA SER A 35 -17.37 -5.40 -4.19
C SER A 35 -16.96 -4.84 -2.83
N SER A 36 -16.66 -5.70 -1.85
CA SER A 36 -16.50 -5.34 -0.43
C SER A 36 -15.21 -4.57 -0.13
N THR A 37 -15.08 -3.35 -0.64
CA THR A 37 -13.97 -2.47 -0.28
C THR A 37 -14.17 -1.94 1.12
N GLN A 38 -13.18 -2.09 1.99
CA GLN A 38 -13.22 -1.56 3.35
C GLN A 38 -12.10 -0.55 3.51
N ALA A 39 -12.37 0.59 4.12
CA ALA A 39 -11.35 1.57 4.45
C ALA A 39 -11.63 2.22 5.81
N PHE A 40 -10.57 2.58 6.50
CA PHE A 40 -10.63 3.23 7.80
C PHE A 40 -10.13 4.66 7.65
N ILE A 41 -10.78 5.61 8.30
CA ILE A 41 -10.27 6.98 8.42
C ILE A 41 -10.07 7.26 9.90
N CYS A 42 -8.85 7.58 10.32
CA CYS A 42 -8.59 7.99 11.70
C CYS A 42 -7.89 9.34 11.75
N CYS A 43 -8.12 10.07 12.84
CA CYS A 43 -7.47 11.33 13.13
C CYS A 43 -6.55 11.15 14.34
N ASP A 44 -5.43 11.88 14.39
CA ASP A 44 -4.52 11.87 15.53
C ASP A 44 -5.11 12.54 16.79
N ALA A 45 -6.14 13.36 16.63
CA ALA A 45 -6.92 13.94 17.71
C ALA A 45 -8.41 14.05 17.34
N PRO A 46 -9.33 14.09 18.32
CA PRO A 46 -10.77 14.24 18.08
C PRO A 46 -11.17 15.67 17.65
N LYS A 47 -10.34 16.69 17.94
CA LYS A 47 -10.50 18.08 17.54
C LYS A 47 -9.13 18.63 17.13
N ASP A 48 -9.12 19.56 16.18
CA ASP A 48 -7.90 20.21 15.66
C ASP A 48 -6.81 19.20 15.26
N ALA A 49 -7.24 18.09 14.66
CA ALA A 49 -6.37 17.01 14.19
C ALA A 49 -5.31 17.57 13.25
N LYS A 50 -4.06 17.16 13.44
CA LYS A 50 -2.95 17.53 12.55
C LYS A 50 -2.75 16.49 11.46
N LEU A 51 -3.23 15.27 11.69
CA LEU A 51 -3.04 14.15 10.78
C LEU A 51 -4.34 13.35 10.62
N ILE A 52 -4.72 13.12 9.37
CA ILE A 52 -5.80 12.23 8.96
C ILE A 52 -5.17 11.05 8.19
N ILE A 53 -5.47 9.83 8.58
CA ILE A 53 -4.98 8.61 7.92
C ILE A 53 -6.17 7.91 7.26
N VAL A 54 -6.05 7.63 5.96
CA VAL A 54 -6.97 6.78 5.20
C VAL A 54 -6.27 5.45 4.95
N ALA A 55 -6.80 4.35 5.50
CA ALA A 55 -6.23 3.02 5.37
C ALA A 55 -7.20 2.09 4.62
N PHE A 56 -6.81 1.62 3.43
CA PHE A 56 -7.57 0.63 2.68
C PHE A 56 -7.23 -0.79 3.15
N ARG A 57 -8.26 -1.59 3.43
CA ARG A 57 -8.11 -3.01 3.79
C ARG A 57 -7.72 -3.81 2.53
N GLY A 58 -6.76 -4.71 2.69
CA GLY A 58 -6.43 -5.72 1.69
C GLY A 58 -7.29 -6.98 1.80
N THR A 59 -7.07 -7.90 0.87
CA THR A 59 -7.63 -9.26 0.90
C THR A 59 -7.07 -10.05 2.09
N GLU A 60 -7.83 -11.03 2.59
CA GLU A 60 -7.35 -11.93 3.64
C GLU A 60 -6.16 -12.77 3.15
N PRO A 61 -5.17 -13.11 4.01
CA PRO A 61 -3.94 -13.78 3.58
C PRO A 61 -4.14 -15.09 2.83
N PHE A 62 -5.19 -15.87 3.17
CA PHE A 62 -5.51 -17.12 2.49
C PHE A 62 -6.09 -16.89 1.08
N ASN A 63 -6.88 -15.82 0.90
CA ASN A 63 -7.45 -15.42 -0.39
C ASN A 63 -6.47 -14.60 -1.23
N ALA A 64 -5.38 -14.10 -0.64
CA ALA A 64 -4.34 -13.37 -1.37
C ALA A 64 -3.60 -14.27 -2.37
N GLN A 65 -3.52 -15.58 -2.09
CA GLN A 65 -3.01 -16.57 -3.02
C GLN A 65 -3.89 -16.63 -4.26
N ASP A 66 -5.18 -16.93 -4.08
CA ASP A 66 -6.18 -17.01 -5.17
C ASP A 66 -6.23 -15.69 -5.95
N TRP A 67 -6.25 -14.55 -5.24
CA TRP A 67 -6.22 -13.23 -5.85
C TRP A 67 -4.96 -12.99 -6.70
N SER A 68 -3.79 -13.46 -6.25
CA SER A 68 -2.52 -13.26 -6.97
C SER A 68 -2.31 -14.19 -8.16
N THR A 69 -2.98 -15.34 -8.17
CA THR A 69 -2.98 -16.28 -9.29
C THR A 69 -4.06 -15.95 -10.31
N ASP A 70 -5.19 -15.39 -9.86
CA ASP A 70 -6.35 -15.03 -10.69
C ASP A 70 -6.32 -13.56 -11.13
N VAL A 71 -5.14 -12.93 -11.14
CA VAL A 71 -4.98 -11.51 -11.47
C VAL A 71 -5.61 -11.24 -12.85
N ASP A 72 -6.78 -10.61 -12.81
CA ASP A 72 -7.50 -10.15 -13.99
C ASP A 72 -6.71 -9.02 -14.64
N LEU A 73 -5.99 -9.34 -15.73
CA LEU A 73 -5.18 -8.40 -16.51
C LEU A 73 -6.02 -7.36 -17.28
N SER A 74 -7.33 -7.29 -17.02
CA SER A 74 -8.22 -6.32 -17.65
C SER A 74 -7.80 -4.89 -17.33
N TRP A 75 -7.70 -4.10 -18.39
CA TRP A 75 -7.37 -2.68 -18.35
C TRP A 75 -8.63 -1.82 -18.31
N PHE A 76 -8.53 -0.72 -17.58
CA PHE A 76 -9.44 0.41 -17.67
C PHE A 76 -8.65 1.63 -18.16
N SER A 77 -9.08 2.23 -19.27
CA SER A 77 -8.45 3.45 -19.80
C SER A 77 -8.96 4.67 -19.03
N MET A 78 -8.06 5.52 -18.55
CA MET A 78 -8.37 6.81 -17.92
C MET A 78 -8.04 7.99 -18.85
N GLY A 79 -8.23 7.79 -20.16
CA GLY A 79 -7.92 8.79 -21.17
C GLY A 79 -6.44 9.16 -21.16
N LYS A 80 -6.14 10.46 -21.01
CA LYS A 80 -4.76 10.97 -20.96
C LYS A 80 -3.97 10.53 -19.72
N MET A 81 -4.63 9.97 -18.71
CA MET A 81 -3.97 9.46 -17.51
C MET A 81 -3.40 8.05 -17.69
N GLY A 82 -3.50 7.44 -18.88
CA GLY A 82 -3.02 6.08 -19.15
C GLY A 82 -4.03 5.01 -18.73
N ARG A 83 -3.56 3.78 -18.56
CA ARG A 83 -4.40 2.63 -18.20
C ARG A 83 -4.10 2.14 -16.79
N VAL A 84 -5.14 1.62 -16.13
CA VAL A 84 -5.09 1.08 -14.77
C VAL A 84 -5.83 -0.24 -14.66
N HIS A 85 -5.53 -1.03 -13.64
CA HIS A 85 -6.15 -2.34 -13.42
C HIS A 85 -7.67 -2.20 -13.17
N LEU A 86 -8.49 -2.81 -14.02
CA LEU A 86 -9.96 -2.66 -13.99
C LEU A 86 -10.57 -3.12 -12.66
N GLY A 87 -10.15 -4.30 -12.17
CA GLY A 87 -10.61 -4.83 -10.88
C GLY A 87 -10.42 -3.86 -9.70
N PHE A 88 -9.27 -3.17 -9.62
CA PHE A 88 -9.03 -2.19 -8.56
C PHE A 88 -9.90 -0.93 -8.72
N MET A 89 -10.17 -0.49 -9.96
CA MET A 89 -11.09 0.61 -10.20
C MET A 89 -12.53 0.24 -9.81
N LYS A 90 -12.98 -0.98 -10.13
CA LYS A 90 -14.27 -1.53 -9.67
C LYS A 90 -14.35 -1.57 -8.14
N ALA A 91 -13.25 -1.89 -7.45
CA ALA A 91 -13.18 -1.86 -5.99
C ALA A 91 -13.30 -0.41 -5.43
N LEU A 92 -12.74 0.59 -6.09
CA LEU A 92 -12.91 2.00 -5.68
C LEU A 92 -14.31 2.57 -5.97
N GLY A 93 -15.10 1.88 -6.80
CA GLY A 93 -16.46 2.29 -7.14
C GLY A 93 -16.65 2.76 -8.58
N LEU A 94 -15.92 2.19 -9.54
CA LEU A 94 -16.12 2.45 -10.97
C LEU A 94 -17.58 2.17 -11.38
N GLN A 95 -18.19 3.07 -12.15
CA GLN A 95 -19.59 2.95 -12.58
C GLN A 95 -19.79 2.36 -13.99
N ASP A 96 -18.82 2.58 -14.88
CA ASP A 96 -18.84 2.16 -16.28
C ASP A 96 -17.41 1.80 -16.67
N ASP A 97 -17.20 0.63 -17.27
CA ASP A 97 -15.88 0.11 -17.62
C ASP A 97 -15.44 0.40 -19.07
N LYS A 98 -16.25 1.13 -19.83
CA LYS A 98 -15.99 1.47 -21.23
C LYS A 98 -15.66 2.96 -21.44
N ASP A 99 -16.28 3.83 -20.65
CA ASP A 99 -16.12 5.29 -20.74
C ASP A 99 -15.71 5.85 -19.38
N TYR A 100 -14.48 6.38 -19.29
CA TYR A 100 -13.96 6.86 -18.01
C TYR A 100 -14.68 8.09 -17.45
N VAL A 101 -15.31 8.89 -18.31
CA VAL A 101 -16.09 10.06 -17.89
C VAL A 101 -17.38 9.60 -17.22
N LYS A 102 -18.04 8.58 -17.80
CA LYS A 102 -19.22 7.93 -17.20
C LYS A 102 -18.85 7.02 -16.04
N GLY A 103 -17.64 6.47 -16.04
CA GLY A 103 -17.13 5.60 -14.99
C GLY A 103 -16.79 6.34 -13.70
N TRP A 104 -16.36 7.60 -13.82
CA TRP A 104 -16.00 8.47 -12.70
C TRP A 104 -16.66 9.85 -12.79
N PRO A 105 -17.99 9.95 -12.71
CA PRO A 105 -18.66 11.24 -12.69
C PRO A 105 -18.20 12.07 -11.48
N LYS A 106 -17.78 13.33 -11.70
CA LYS A 106 -17.31 14.18 -10.59
C LYS A 106 -18.34 14.31 -9.45
N ASN A 107 -19.61 14.46 -9.83
CA ASN A 107 -20.75 14.51 -8.91
C ASN A 107 -21.55 13.22 -9.03
N TYR A 108 -21.20 12.22 -8.21
CA TYR A 108 -21.95 10.98 -8.13
C TYR A 108 -23.23 11.18 -7.30
N THR A 109 -24.38 10.90 -7.89
CA THR A 109 -25.72 11.06 -7.27
C THR A 109 -26.47 9.73 -7.12
N GLY A 110 -25.78 8.59 -7.27
CA GLY A 110 -26.42 7.29 -7.12
C GLY A 110 -26.59 6.88 -5.65
N ASP A 111 -27.50 5.94 -5.41
CA ASP A 111 -27.86 5.50 -4.06
C ASP A 111 -26.78 4.64 -3.38
N LYS A 112 -25.81 4.14 -4.14
CA LYS A 112 -24.78 3.22 -3.61
C LYS A 112 -23.66 4.01 -2.94
N LYS A 113 -23.29 3.61 -1.73
CA LYS A 113 -22.10 4.14 -1.05
C LYS A 113 -20.84 3.56 -1.70
N LEU A 114 -20.22 4.34 -2.57
CA LEU A 114 -18.98 3.99 -3.26
C LEU A 114 -17.77 4.47 -2.46
N ALA A 115 -16.71 3.66 -2.43
CA ALA A 115 -15.54 3.88 -1.58
C ALA A 115 -14.88 5.24 -1.86
N TYR A 116 -14.54 5.53 -3.12
CA TYR A 116 -13.89 6.79 -3.49
C TYR A 116 -14.71 8.01 -3.08
N TYR A 117 -15.98 8.10 -3.52
CA TYR A 117 -16.82 9.26 -3.27
C TYR A 117 -17.05 9.47 -1.77
N THR A 118 -17.27 8.39 -1.01
CA THR A 118 -17.53 8.53 0.43
C THR A 118 -16.28 8.97 1.19
N ILE A 119 -15.10 8.41 0.85
CA ILE A 119 -13.83 8.84 1.45
C ILE A 119 -13.55 10.30 1.07
N ARG A 120 -13.77 10.70 -0.19
CA ARG A 120 -13.60 12.08 -0.65
C ARG A 120 -14.46 13.07 0.13
N GLU A 121 -15.76 12.81 0.27
CA GLU A 121 -16.66 13.71 1.03
C GLU A 121 -16.32 13.73 2.53
N LYS A 122 -15.91 12.60 3.10
CA LYS A 122 -15.44 12.57 4.50
C LYS A 122 -14.17 13.39 4.68
N LEU A 123 -13.21 13.30 3.76
CA LEU A 123 -11.98 14.10 3.80
C LEU A 123 -12.27 15.59 3.68
N ARG A 124 -13.19 16.01 2.80
CA ARG A 124 -13.64 17.42 2.72
C ARG A 124 -14.15 17.89 4.09
N THR A 125 -15.04 17.12 4.71
CA THR A 125 -15.61 17.43 6.03
C THR A 125 -14.52 17.53 7.10
N LEU A 126 -13.59 16.58 7.13
CA LEU A 126 -12.51 16.55 8.13
C LEU A 126 -11.51 17.69 7.94
N LEU A 127 -11.15 18.04 6.70
CA LEU A 127 -10.27 19.19 6.42
C LEU A 127 -10.95 20.52 6.75
N ASP A 128 -12.28 20.60 6.63
CA ASP A 128 -13.02 21.77 7.05
C ASP A 128 -13.05 21.93 8.56
N GLN A 129 -13.18 20.83 9.29
CA GLN A 129 -13.16 20.81 10.75
C GLN A 129 -11.76 20.97 11.35
N ASN A 130 -10.72 20.54 10.62
CA ASN A 130 -9.35 20.50 11.10
C ASN A 130 -8.43 21.25 10.13
N LYS A 131 -8.46 22.59 10.19
CA LYS A 131 -7.71 23.44 9.28
C LYS A 131 -6.20 23.18 9.39
N GLY A 132 -5.56 22.92 8.25
CA GLY A 132 -4.13 22.62 8.18
C GLY A 132 -3.77 21.15 8.42
N ALA A 133 -4.75 20.27 8.65
CA ALA A 133 -4.50 18.83 8.77
C ALA A 133 -3.84 18.26 7.51
N ARG A 134 -2.90 17.34 7.72
CA ARG A 134 -2.20 16.60 6.67
C ARG A 134 -2.85 15.23 6.47
N ILE A 135 -2.82 14.71 5.25
CA ILE A 135 -3.43 13.41 4.91
C ILE A 135 -2.35 12.38 4.59
N ILE A 136 -2.45 11.20 5.18
CA ILE A 136 -1.73 10.00 4.75
C ILE A 136 -2.73 9.00 4.18
N VAL A 137 -2.43 8.46 3.01
CA VAL A 137 -3.17 7.34 2.42
C VAL A 137 -2.31 6.09 2.48
N THR A 138 -2.85 4.97 2.93
CA THR A 138 -2.09 3.74 3.14
C THR A 138 -2.89 2.48 2.87
N GLY A 139 -2.19 1.38 2.67
CA GLY A 139 -2.80 0.06 2.51
C GLY A 139 -1.77 -1.04 2.26
N HIS A 140 -2.18 -2.27 2.56
CA HIS A 140 -1.40 -3.48 2.32
C HIS A 140 -2.06 -4.34 1.24
N SER A 141 -1.28 -5.03 0.40
CA SER A 141 -1.80 -5.93 -0.64
C SER A 141 -2.75 -5.21 -1.62
N LEU A 142 -3.94 -5.76 -1.87
CA LEU A 142 -5.06 -5.09 -2.55
C LEU A 142 -5.29 -3.67 -2.00
N GLY A 143 -5.27 -3.47 -0.68
CA GLY A 143 -5.43 -2.15 -0.08
C GLY A 143 -4.31 -1.19 -0.48
N GLY A 144 -3.09 -1.70 -0.68
CA GLY A 144 -1.98 -0.91 -1.23
C GLY A 144 -2.21 -0.49 -2.67
N ALA A 145 -2.89 -1.33 -3.47
CA ALA A 145 -3.33 -0.96 -4.81
C ALA A 145 -4.35 0.17 -4.80
N LEU A 146 -5.38 0.06 -3.94
CA LEU A 146 -6.42 1.07 -3.79
C LEU A 146 -5.83 2.40 -3.27
N ALA A 147 -4.92 2.34 -2.31
CA ALA A 147 -4.22 3.51 -1.78
C ALA A 147 -3.41 4.26 -2.85
N ALA A 148 -2.83 3.54 -3.80
CA ALA A 148 -2.09 4.14 -4.91
C ALA A 148 -2.96 4.71 -6.02
N LEU A 149 -4.14 4.14 -6.25
CA LEU A 149 -5.11 4.64 -7.23
C LEU A 149 -5.98 5.77 -6.68
N PHE A 150 -6.20 5.85 -5.37
CA PHE A 150 -7.04 6.87 -4.77
C PHE A 150 -6.65 8.31 -5.16
N PRO A 151 -5.37 8.73 -5.12
CA PRO A 151 -4.98 10.08 -5.54
C PRO A 151 -5.20 10.34 -7.04
N SER A 152 -5.20 9.33 -7.91
CA SER A 152 -5.46 9.56 -9.33
C SER A 152 -6.88 10.02 -9.58
N LEU A 153 -7.85 9.54 -8.79
CA LEU A 153 -9.23 9.99 -8.86
C LEU A 153 -9.39 11.42 -8.31
N LEU A 154 -8.64 11.78 -7.26
CA LEU A 154 -8.58 13.16 -6.77
C LEU A 154 -8.02 14.12 -7.85
N ILE A 155 -6.98 13.70 -8.57
CA ILE A 155 -6.42 14.46 -9.70
C ILE A 155 -7.47 14.58 -10.82
N LEU A 156 -8.11 13.48 -11.20
CA LEU A 156 -9.15 13.46 -12.22
C LEU A 156 -10.31 14.42 -11.89
N HIS A 157 -10.67 14.53 -10.62
CA HIS A 157 -11.77 15.39 -10.15
C HIS A 157 -11.32 16.79 -9.71
N GLN A 158 -10.02 17.10 -9.76
CA GLN A 158 -9.45 18.39 -9.36
C GLN A 158 -9.78 18.72 -7.89
N GLU A 159 -9.56 17.76 -6.98
CA GLU A 159 -9.75 17.93 -5.54
C GLU A 159 -8.54 18.62 -4.89
N ASP A 160 -8.24 19.85 -5.32
CA ASP A 160 -7.02 20.57 -4.97
C ASP A 160 -6.83 20.73 -3.46
N THR A 161 -7.91 20.98 -2.70
CA THR A 161 -7.85 21.07 -1.23
C THR A 161 -7.34 19.78 -0.58
N ILE A 162 -7.79 18.62 -1.08
CA ILE A 162 -7.35 17.32 -0.58
C ILE A 162 -5.92 17.03 -1.06
N LEU A 163 -5.63 17.29 -2.34
CA LEU A 163 -4.30 17.07 -2.93
C LEU A 163 -3.22 17.94 -2.27
N ASN A 164 -3.53 19.19 -1.93
CA ASN A 164 -2.62 20.07 -1.20
C ASN A 164 -2.38 19.60 0.23
N SER A 165 -3.38 19.01 0.86
CA SER A 165 -3.30 18.43 2.22
C SER A 165 -2.62 17.06 2.24
N LEU A 166 -2.51 16.37 1.09
CA LEU A 166 -1.87 15.06 0.96
C LEU A 166 -0.37 15.16 1.30
N PHE A 167 0.01 14.53 2.41
CA PHE A 167 1.39 14.43 2.87
C PHE A 167 2.09 13.20 2.30
N GLY A 168 1.39 12.07 2.20
CA GLY A 168 2.01 10.91 1.58
C GLY A 168 1.06 9.75 1.32
N VAL A 169 1.50 8.90 0.39
CA VAL A 169 0.90 7.62 0.03
C VAL A 169 1.93 6.55 0.38
N TYR A 170 1.61 5.72 1.35
CA TYR A 170 2.49 4.66 1.86
C TYR A 170 1.86 3.32 1.57
N THR A 171 2.42 2.55 0.66
CA THR A 171 1.86 1.26 0.27
C THR A 171 2.78 0.12 0.67
N PHE A 172 2.20 -1.03 1.00
CA PHE A 172 2.94 -2.18 1.48
C PHE A 172 2.53 -3.43 0.72
N GLY A 173 3.49 -4.16 0.17
CA GLY A 173 3.18 -5.35 -0.62
C GLY A 173 2.22 -5.03 -1.79
N GLN A 174 2.34 -3.84 -2.36
CA GLN A 174 1.41 -3.35 -3.38
C GLN A 174 1.64 -4.05 -4.73
N PRO A 175 0.60 -4.58 -5.39
CA PRO A 175 0.69 -5.06 -6.77
C PRO A 175 0.79 -3.91 -7.77
N ARG A 176 1.22 -4.18 -9.00
CA ARG A 176 1.25 -3.14 -10.05
C ARG A 176 -0.18 -2.71 -10.38
N VAL A 177 -0.38 -1.40 -10.58
CA VAL A 177 -1.74 -0.81 -10.70
C VAL A 177 -2.01 -0.14 -12.04
N GLY A 178 -0.98 0.18 -12.81
CA GLY A 178 -1.10 0.97 -14.03
C GLY A 178 0.05 0.76 -15.00
N ASP A 179 -0.08 1.36 -16.18
CA ASP A 179 0.96 1.39 -17.20
C ASP A 179 1.96 2.55 -16.99
N LYS A 180 2.90 2.69 -17.94
CA LYS A 180 3.95 3.72 -17.88
C LYS A 180 3.38 5.14 -17.96
N ASP A 181 2.30 5.35 -18.71
CA ASP A 181 1.67 6.66 -18.85
C ASP A 181 1.00 7.07 -17.53
N PHE A 182 0.26 6.14 -16.91
CA PHE A 182 -0.27 6.32 -15.57
C PHE A 182 0.83 6.64 -14.55
N GLY A 183 1.90 5.85 -14.54
CA GLY A 183 3.04 6.08 -13.66
C GLY A 183 3.70 7.46 -13.84
N SER A 184 3.73 7.98 -15.06
CA SER A 184 4.31 9.29 -15.39
C SER A 184 3.42 10.44 -14.89
N ILE A 185 2.11 10.33 -15.09
CA ILE A 185 1.13 11.31 -14.59
C ILE A 185 1.13 11.35 -13.06
N MET A 186 1.17 10.19 -12.39
CA MET A 186 1.21 10.16 -10.93
C MET A 186 2.50 10.76 -10.38
N LYS A 187 3.66 10.50 -11.00
CA LYS A 187 4.92 11.14 -10.61
C LYS A 187 4.87 12.65 -10.75
N ALA A 188 4.32 13.16 -11.86
CA ALA A 188 4.21 14.59 -12.11
C ALA A 188 3.30 15.32 -11.10
N ASN A 189 2.26 14.65 -10.58
CA ASN A 189 1.32 15.26 -9.64
C ASN A 189 1.67 15.02 -8.15
N LEU A 190 2.28 13.89 -7.81
CA LEU A 190 2.58 13.55 -6.41
C LEU A 190 3.98 13.94 -5.94
N ASN A 191 4.92 14.21 -6.84
CA ASN A 191 6.31 14.53 -6.49
C ASN A 191 6.67 15.97 -6.91
N VAL A 192 5.76 16.93 -6.71
CA VAL A 192 5.97 18.33 -7.13
C VAL A 192 6.98 19.06 -6.23
N THR A 193 6.78 19.01 -4.91
CA THR A 193 7.66 19.71 -3.93
C THR A 193 8.54 18.75 -3.16
N PHE A 194 8.03 17.57 -2.85
CA PHE A 194 8.75 16.48 -2.19
C PHE A 194 8.10 15.17 -2.63
N LYS A 195 8.84 14.06 -2.52
CA LYS A 195 8.31 12.74 -2.90
C LYS A 195 7.21 12.34 -1.91
N ARG A 196 5.95 12.29 -2.36
CA ARG A 196 4.80 11.87 -1.52
C ARG A 196 4.49 10.39 -1.65
N TYR A 197 5.04 9.69 -2.64
CA TYR A 197 4.72 8.30 -2.91
C TYR A 197 5.84 7.34 -2.48
N HIS A 198 5.52 6.46 -1.54
CA HIS A 198 6.45 5.49 -0.97
C HIS A 198 5.88 4.08 -1.04
N ARG A 199 6.56 3.20 -1.78
CA ARG A 199 6.20 1.80 -1.90
C ARG A 199 7.17 0.93 -1.13
N VAL A 200 6.65 0.14 -0.19
CA VAL A 200 7.44 -0.73 0.67
C VAL A 200 7.29 -2.18 0.22
N VAL A 201 8.41 -2.86 0.03
CA VAL A 201 8.46 -4.25 -0.42
C VAL A 201 9.36 -5.06 0.49
N TYR A 202 8.85 -6.21 0.97
CA TYR A 202 9.64 -7.14 1.76
C TYR A 202 10.09 -8.34 0.90
N ARG A 203 11.40 -8.45 0.69
CA ARG A 203 12.07 -9.64 0.12
C ARG A 203 11.44 -10.24 -1.13
N PHE A 204 10.86 -11.43 -0.99
CA PHE A 204 10.27 -12.24 -2.06
C PHE A 204 8.74 -12.22 -2.01
N ASP A 205 8.13 -11.29 -1.26
CA ASP A 205 6.68 -11.04 -1.25
C ASP A 205 6.13 -11.14 -2.67
N LEU A 206 5.29 -12.12 -2.96
CA LEU A 206 4.86 -12.38 -4.34
C LEU A 206 4.01 -11.24 -4.94
N VAL A 207 3.30 -10.45 -4.13
CA VAL A 207 2.25 -9.55 -4.61
C VAL A 207 2.77 -8.37 -5.42
N PRO A 208 3.85 -7.66 -5.04
CA PRO A 208 4.41 -6.62 -5.91
C PRO A 208 5.04 -7.16 -7.19
N ARG A 209 5.10 -8.48 -7.41
CA ARG A 209 5.58 -9.04 -8.67
C ARG A 209 4.45 -9.31 -9.68
N VAL A 210 3.21 -9.02 -9.32
CA VAL A 210 2.03 -9.16 -10.19
C VAL A 210 1.24 -7.86 -10.32
N PRO A 211 0.49 -7.66 -11.42
CA PRO A 211 0.68 -8.28 -12.75
C PRO A 211 2.13 -8.18 -13.25
N PHE A 212 2.54 -8.98 -14.23
CA PHE A 212 3.94 -9.00 -14.69
C PHE A 212 4.37 -7.67 -15.35
N ASP A 213 5.68 -7.42 -15.36
CA ASP A 213 6.32 -6.37 -16.18
C ASP A 213 6.90 -7.08 -17.41
N ASP A 214 6.02 -7.51 -18.30
CA ASP A 214 6.35 -8.14 -19.57
C ASP A 214 5.60 -7.44 -20.72
N PRO A 215 5.98 -7.68 -21.99
CA PRO A 215 5.36 -7.01 -23.13
C PRO A 215 3.85 -7.23 -23.26
N ILE A 216 3.32 -8.29 -22.64
CA ILE A 216 1.92 -8.72 -22.75
C ILE A 216 1.06 -7.97 -21.72
N SER A 217 1.52 -7.93 -20.48
CA SER A 217 0.79 -7.35 -19.35
C SER A 217 1.01 -5.84 -19.23
N GLN A 218 2.19 -5.31 -19.55
CA GLN A 218 2.53 -3.86 -19.58
C GLN A 218 2.31 -3.07 -18.27
N PHE A 219 1.95 -3.75 -17.17
CA PHE A 219 1.84 -3.12 -15.86
C PHE A 219 3.23 -2.80 -15.32
N VAL A 220 3.40 -1.61 -14.76
CA VAL A 220 4.67 -1.18 -14.15
C VAL A 220 4.45 -0.55 -12.79
N HIS A 221 5.48 -0.65 -11.94
CA HIS A 221 5.54 0.17 -10.74
C HIS A 221 5.98 1.60 -11.09
N TYR A 222 5.49 2.55 -10.31
CA TYR A 222 5.98 3.93 -10.31
C TYR A 222 6.41 4.34 -8.90
N GLY A 223 7.14 5.45 -8.81
CA GLY A 223 7.78 5.90 -7.57
C GLY A 223 8.99 5.06 -7.16
N GLY A 224 9.59 5.43 -6.02
CA GLY A 224 10.70 4.67 -5.42
C GLY A 224 10.21 3.47 -4.62
N CYS A 225 11.08 2.47 -4.48
CA CYS A 225 10.86 1.28 -3.67
C CYS A 225 11.74 1.34 -2.42
N LEU A 226 11.13 1.25 -1.24
CA LEU A 226 11.82 0.95 0.00
C LEU A 226 11.82 -0.58 0.20
N TYR A 227 12.92 -1.21 -0.19
CA TYR A 227 13.07 -2.65 -0.16
C TYR A 227 13.72 -3.10 1.14
N PHE A 228 13.13 -4.11 1.78
CA PHE A 228 13.66 -4.71 2.99
C PHE A 228 14.15 -6.12 2.71
N SER A 229 15.40 -6.40 3.08
CA SER A 229 16.03 -7.72 2.91
C SER A 229 15.97 -8.56 4.20
N SER A 230 16.60 -9.74 4.17
CA SER A 230 16.52 -10.85 5.14
C SER A 230 16.52 -10.48 6.64
N TRP A 231 17.18 -9.40 7.05
CA TRP A 231 17.22 -8.92 8.44
C TRP A 231 16.65 -7.50 8.60
N TYR A 232 15.59 -7.18 7.85
CA TYR A 232 14.95 -5.87 7.85
C TYR A 232 15.92 -4.72 7.53
N LYS A 233 17.01 -5.02 6.81
CA LYS A 233 17.90 -4.00 6.25
C LYS A 233 17.18 -3.34 5.09
N GLY A 234 16.91 -2.04 5.23
CA GLY A 234 16.17 -1.24 4.27
C GLY A 234 17.10 -0.55 3.28
N GLU A 235 16.76 -0.63 2.00
CA GLU A 235 17.47 -0.01 0.88
C GLU A 235 16.46 0.71 -0.03
N VAL A 236 16.77 1.93 -0.43
CA VAL A 236 15.96 2.69 -1.39
C VAL A 236 16.44 2.36 -2.79
N MET A 237 15.53 1.96 -3.67
CA MET A 237 15.87 1.53 -5.03
C MET A 237 14.78 1.89 -6.05
N LYS A 238 15.17 2.01 -7.33
CA LYS A 238 14.23 2.28 -8.43
C LYS A 238 13.32 1.09 -8.72
N LYS A 239 13.86 -0.12 -8.62
CA LYS A 239 13.19 -1.39 -8.91
C LYS A 239 13.64 -2.43 -7.89
N GLU A 240 12.70 -3.19 -7.34
CA GLU A 240 13.01 -4.33 -6.48
C GLU A 240 13.69 -5.46 -7.27
N PRO A 241 14.53 -6.29 -6.62
CA PRO A 241 15.02 -7.53 -7.22
C PRO A 241 13.86 -8.46 -7.54
N ASN A 242 14.05 -9.36 -8.51
CA ASN A 242 13.04 -10.34 -8.92
C ASN A 242 11.69 -9.71 -9.26
N GLN A 243 11.67 -8.82 -10.27
CA GLN A 243 10.47 -8.06 -10.64
C GLN A 243 9.27 -8.93 -11.04
N ASN A 244 9.51 -10.10 -11.63
CA ASN A 244 8.46 -11.02 -12.07
C ASN A 244 8.58 -12.33 -11.29
N TYR A 245 7.48 -12.77 -10.68
CA TYR A 245 7.48 -13.85 -9.70
C TYR A 245 8.07 -15.17 -10.26
N PHE A 246 7.79 -15.46 -11.53
CA PHE A 246 8.18 -16.69 -12.21
C PHE A 246 9.58 -16.68 -12.82
N ASN A 247 10.45 -15.74 -12.43
CA ASN A 247 11.84 -15.74 -12.89
C ASN A 247 12.61 -16.98 -12.37
N PRO A 248 13.12 -17.87 -13.26
CA PRO A 248 13.82 -19.09 -12.86
C PRO A 248 15.09 -18.85 -12.03
N LEU A 249 15.80 -17.74 -12.26
CA LEU A 249 17.03 -17.39 -11.53
C LEU A 249 16.79 -17.22 -10.03
N TYR A 250 15.55 -16.90 -9.63
CA TYR A 250 15.19 -16.68 -8.24
C TYR A 250 14.46 -17.87 -7.62
N LEU A 251 14.31 -19.01 -8.32
CA LEU A 251 13.61 -20.19 -7.78
C LEU A 251 14.31 -20.71 -6.51
N ILE A 252 15.60 -21.05 -6.60
CA ILE A 252 16.38 -21.56 -5.46
C ILE A 252 16.46 -20.51 -4.33
N PRO A 253 16.82 -19.22 -4.60
CA PRO A 253 16.78 -18.19 -3.58
C PRO A 253 15.43 -18.06 -2.86
N LYS A 254 14.30 -18.13 -3.57
CA LYS A 254 12.96 -18.02 -2.98
C LYS A 254 12.71 -19.10 -1.93
N TYR A 255 12.94 -20.37 -2.25
CA TYR A 255 12.75 -21.48 -1.30
C TYR A 255 13.72 -21.42 -0.12
N PHE A 256 15.00 -21.14 -0.38
CA PHE A 256 15.97 -20.97 0.70
C PHE A 256 15.54 -19.86 1.68
N ASN A 257 15.04 -18.75 1.15
CA ASN A 257 14.58 -17.63 1.94
C ASN A 257 13.28 -17.91 2.71
N ALA A 258 12.38 -18.74 2.17
CA ALA A 258 11.18 -19.19 2.86
C ALA A 258 11.52 -20.03 4.10
N TRP A 259 12.50 -20.94 3.98
CA TRP A 259 13.03 -21.69 5.14
C TRP A 259 13.67 -20.77 6.19
N LEU A 260 14.46 -19.78 5.76
CA LEU A 260 15.02 -18.79 6.67
C LEU A 260 13.95 -17.95 7.37
N ASP A 261 12.85 -17.61 6.69
CA ASP A 261 11.74 -16.88 7.29
C ASP A 261 11.02 -17.71 8.35
N LEU A 262 10.78 -19.00 8.09
CA LEU A 262 10.22 -19.91 9.08
C LEU A 262 11.13 -20.02 10.30
N PHE A 263 12.43 -20.27 10.10
CA PHE A 263 13.41 -20.33 11.18
C PHE A 263 13.41 -19.03 12.00
N ARG A 264 13.45 -17.88 11.34
CA ARG A 264 13.37 -16.58 12.03
C ARG A 264 12.09 -16.41 12.82
N GLY A 265 10.93 -16.79 12.26
CA GLY A 265 9.66 -16.68 12.96
C GLY A 265 9.65 -17.46 14.28
N ILE A 266 10.22 -18.67 14.30
CA ILE A 266 10.32 -19.51 15.49
C ILE A 266 11.21 -18.85 16.56
N PHE A 267 12.35 -18.28 16.17
CA PHE A 267 13.34 -17.74 17.10
C PHE A 267 13.24 -16.21 17.33
N ALA A 268 12.31 -15.52 16.68
CA ALA A 268 12.21 -14.05 16.73
C ALA A 268 11.99 -13.54 18.16
N GLY A 269 11.17 -14.22 18.96
CA GLY A 269 10.90 -13.86 20.36
C GLY A 269 12.15 -13.92 21.25
N ILE A 270 13.06 -14.85 20.98
CA ILE A 270 14.32 -15.02 21.72
C ILE A 270 15.33 -13.94 21.32
N LYS A 271 15.45 -13.63 20.03
CA LYS A 271 16.48 -12.72 19.51
C LYS A 271 16.10 -11.24 19.58
N LEU A 272 14.82 -10.91 19.34
CA LEU A 272 14.34 -9.53 19.20
C LEU A 272 13.46 -9.09 20.39
N GLY A 273 13.08 -10.02 21.27
CA GLY A 273 12.22 -9.77 22.42
C GLY A 273 10.78 -10.25 22.20
N LYS A 274 10.00 -10.32 23.29
CA LYS A 274 8.64 -10.90 23.33
C LYS A 274 7.68 -10.26 22.32
N ASP A 275 7.81 -8.97 22.04
CA ASP A 275 6.99 -8.24 21.07
C ASP A 275 7.13 -8.75 19.63
N PHE A 276 8.19 -9.52 19.35
CA PHE A 276 8.47 -10.13 18.05
C PHE A 276 8.25 -11.63 18.04
N GLN A 277 7.72 -12.22 19.12
CA GLN A 277 7.32 -13.62 19.14
C GLN A 277 6.13 -13.85 18.20
N GLU A 278 6.22 -14.90 17.38
CA GLU A 278 5.16 -15.29 16.47
C GLU A 278 4.18 -16.26 17.13
N SER A 279 2.89 -16.09 16.82
CA SER A 279 1.86 -17.03 17.23
C SER A 279 1.94 -18.31 16.42
N LEU A 280 1.34 -19.40 16.92
CA LEU A 280 1.26 -20.66 16.19
C LEU A 280 0.61 -20.48 14.81
N VAL A 281 -0.43 -19.64 14.71
CA VAL A 281 -1.09 -19.32 13.44
C VAL A 281 -0.12 -18.68 12.44
N SER A 282 0.74 -17.76 12.90
CA SER A 282 1.77 -17.13 12.07
C SER A 282 2.80 -18.16 11.59
N ILE A 283 3.25 -19.06 12.47
CA ILE A 283 4.18 -20.12 12.11
C ILE A 283 3.56 -21.10 11.09
N LEU A 284 2.30 -21.50 11.29
CA LEU A 284 1.55 -22.32 10.33
C LEU A 284 1.46 -21.63 8.95
N PHE A 285 1.16 -20.33 8.92
CA PHE A 285 1.15 -19.56 7.68
C PHE A 285 2.53 -19.52 6.99
N ARG A 286 3.62 -19.41 7.77
CA ARG A 286 4.98 -19.49 7.22
C ARG A 286 5.29 -20.85 6.59
N MET A 287 4.76 -21.94 7.16
CA MET A 287 4.91 -23.28 6.58
C MET A 287 4.19 -23.42 5.23
N VAL A 288 3.03 -22.78 5.05
CA VAL A 288 2.38 -22.71 3.72
C VAL A 288 3.30 -22.03 2.69
N GLY A 289 4.03 -20.99 3.12
CA GLY A 289 5.04 -20.32 2.30
C GLY A 289 6.24 -21.20 1.90
N LEU A 290 6.40 -22.40 2.44
CA LEU A 290 7.40 -23.36 1.94
C LEU A 290 6.94 -24.05 0.66
N PHE A 291 5.63 -24.14 0.40
CA PHE A 291 5.09 -24.68 -0.85
C PHE A 291 4.99 -23.59 -1.91
N VAL A 292 4.58 -22.38 -1.50
CA VAL A 292 4.50 -21.18 -2.36
C VAL A 292 5.44 -20.10 -1.85
N PRO A 293 6.72 -20.10 -2.28
CA PRO A 293 7.73 -19.23 -1.68
C PRO A 293 7.52 -17.77 -2.06
N GLY A 294 7.41 -16.93 -1.04
CA GLY A 294 7.04 -15.51 -1.16
C GLY A 294 5.67 -15.18 -0.56
N LEU A 295 4.80 -16.18 -0.36
CA LEU A 295 3.47 -15.96 0.25
C LEU A 295 3.61 -15.54 1.72
N ALA A 296 4.47 -16.23 2.48
CA ALA A 296 4.74 -15.88 3.86
C ALA A 296 5.35 -14.47 4.00
N SER A 297 6.18 -14.06 3.03
CA SER A 297 6.79 -12.72 2.99
C SER A 297 5.75 -11.61 2.75
N HIS A 298 4.56 -11.95 2.24
CA HIS A 298 3.44 -11.03 2.12
C HIS A 298 2.67 -10.82 3.45
N SER A 299 3.16 -11.36 4.56
CA SER A 299 2.53 -11.13 5.86
C SER A 299 2.61 -9.65 6.25
N PRO A 300 1.50 -9.02 6.69
CA PRO A 300 1.53 -7.67 7.24
C PRO A 300 2.54 -7.53 8.38
N ARG A 301 2.78 -8.60 9.14
CA ARG A 301 3.78 -8.63 10.22
C ARG A 301 5.18 -8.29 9.73
N ASP A 302 5.60 -8.87 8.61
CA ASP A 302 6.95 -8.64 8.08
C ASP A 302 7.10 -7.20 7.60
N THR A 303 6.03 -6.61 7.09
CA THR A 303 5.96 -5.17 6.84
C THR A 303 6.11 -4.34 8.12
N VAL A 304 5.36 -4.66 9.18
CA VAL A 304 5.44 -3.95 10.47
C VAL A 304 6.84 -4.06 11.06
N ASN A 305 7.41 -5.27 11.05
CA ASN A 305 8.75 -5.52 11.55
C ASN A 305 9.80 -4.81 10.70
N SER A 306 9.60 -4.72 9.38
CA SER A 306 10.46 -3.91 8.51
C SER A 306 10.49 -2.46 8.96
N ALA A 307 9.33 -1.86 9.26
CA ALA A 307 9.27 -0.48 9.75
C ALA A 307 9.88 -0.32 11.16
N ARG A 308 9.64 -1.28 12.07
CA ARG A 308 10.10 -1.23 13.48
C ARG A 308 11.60 -1.52 13.64
N LEU A 309 12.15 -2.41 12.83
CA LEU A 309 13.53 -2.92 12.93
C LEU A 309 14.46 -2.34 11.87
N ALA A 310 13.93 -1.51 10.95
CA ALA A 310 14.68 -0.88 9.88
C ALA A 310 15.98 -0.24 10.40
N LYS A 311 17.11 -0.75 9.89
CA LYS A 311 18.32 0.06 9.72
C LYS A 311 18.39 0.43 8.25
N ILE A 312 18.05 1.68 7.92
CA ILE A 312 18.06 2.17 6.54
C ILE A 312 19.48 2.62 6.22
N THR A 313 20.10 1.96 5.26
CA THR A 313 21.38 2.41 4.70
C THR A 313 21.04 3.19 3.43
N ILE A 314 21.39 4.48 3.39
CA ILE A 314 21.30 5.27 2.16
C ILE A 314 22.56 4.94 1.37
N THR A 315 22.43 4.28 0.21
CA THR A 315 23.57 4.07 -0.69
C THR A 315 23.94 5.41 -1.34
N GLN A 316 25.24 5.69 -1.45
CA GLN A 316 25.82 7.01 -1.82
C GLN A 316 25.40 7.56 -3.20
N ASP A 317 24.69 6.79 -4.03
CA ASP A 317 24.24 7.23 -5.36
C ASP A 317 22.97 8.12 -5.36
N TYR A 318 22.43 8.51 -4.20
CA TYR A 318 21.13 9.19 -4.12
C TYR A 318 21.04 10.29 -3.04
N GLU A 319 22.06 11.14 -2.90
CA GLU A 319 21.95 12.36 -2.08
C GLU A 319 21.02 13.43 -2.71
N GLU A 320 20.85 13.46 -4.04
CA GLU A 320 19.96 14.44 -4.70
C GLU A 320 18.47 14.05 -4.71
N GLU A 321 18.14 12.79 -4.43
CA GLU A 321 16.78 12.25 -4.64
C GLU A 321 15.98 12.05 -3.34
N LEU A 322 16.57 12.38 -2.20
CA LEU A 322 16.01 12.14 -0.87
C LEU A 322 16.09 13.40 0.01
N GLU A 323 15.49 14.50 -0.44
CA GLU A 323 14.99 15.52 0.48
C GLU A 323 13.77 14.96 1.23
N PHE A 324 14.04 14.05 2.17
CA PHE A 324 13.14 13.73 3.27
C PHE A 324 13.21 14.90 4.27
N VAL A 325 12.46 15.98 4.01
CA VAL A 325 12.35 17.13 4.92
C VAL A 325 11.48 16.79 6.12
#